data_AF-A0A854DT68-F1
#
_entry.id   AF-A0A854DT68-F1
#
_cell.length_a   1.000
_cell.length_b   1.000
_cell.length_c   1.000
_cell.angle_alpha   90.00
_cell.angle_beta   90.00
_cell.angle_gamma   90.00
#
_symmetry.space_group_name_H-M   'P 1'
#
loop_
_entity.id
_entity.type
_entity.pdbx_description
1 polymer ?
#
loop_
_entity_poly.entity_id
_entity_poly.type
_entity_poly.pdbx_seq_one_letter_code
_entity_poly.pdbx_strand_id
1 'polypeptide(L)'
;SIFLSGVIVVLISPFFSYLVKLFPPVVTGSVVTIIGITLMPVAMNYLAGGQGEKHYGDSKNIFLGLFTLVIILLIQRLSKGFIKSIAILLGLLIGTTVASFYGLVDTSNLKTSNWLELPRPFRFSGFEFEFGTTIVFVIIAIVSLIESTGVYHALSEITKQPITRKDLSKGYRAEGIAIIIGSIFNAFPYT
;
A
#
# COMPACT_ATOMS: atom_id res chain seq x y z
N SER A 1 6.62 -1.06 18.13
CA SER A 1 5.26 -0.50 18.11
C SER A 1 5.09 0.48 16.96
N ILE A 2 4.03 0.33 16.16
CA ILE A 2 3.69 1.23 15.03
C ILE A 2 3.40 2.65 15.54
N PHE A 3 2.70 2.78 16.67
CA PHE A 3 2.41 4.07 17.29
C PHE A 3 3.68 4.90 17.54
N LEU A 4 4.69 4.28 18.16
CA LEU A 4 5.94 4.96 18.47
C LEU A 4 6.73 5.31 17.21
N SER A 5 6.67 4.48 16.17
CA SER A 5 7.26 4.82 14.87
C SER A 5 6.60 6.07 14.27
N GLY A 6 5.27 6.20 14.35
CA GLY A 6 4.55 7.39 13.91
C GLY A 6 4.93 8.64 14.72
N VAL A 7 5.07 8.52 16.04
CA VAL A 7 5.56 9.63 16.90
C VAL A 7 6.97 10.06 16.48
N ILE A 8 7.87 9.10 16.26
CA ILE A 8 9.24 9.37 15.79
C ILE A 8 9.22 10.07 14.42
N VAL A 9 8.36 9.64 13.50
CA VAL A 9 8.17 10.28 12.19
C VAL A 9 7.71 11.74 12.33
N VAL A 10 6.73 12.01 13.18
CA VAL A 10 6.27 13.39 13.45
C VAL A 10 7.43 14.23 14.01
N LEU A 11 8.24 13.69 14.92
CA LEU A 11 9.37 14.40 15.51
C LEU A 11 10.51 14.64 14.51
N ILE A 12 10.83 13.68 13.65
CA ILE A 12 11.91 13.80 12.68
C ILE A 12 11.50 14.57 11.43
N SER A 13 10.20 14.71 11.15
CA SER A 13 9.66 15.38 9.95
C SER A 13 10.31 16.74 9.57
N PRO A 14 10.52 17.73 10.49
CA PRO A 14 11.18 18.97 10.11
C PRO A 14 12.64 18.76 9.74
N PHE A 15 13.34 17.85 10.42
CA PHE A 15 14.74 17.52 10.14
C PHE A 15 14.87 16.73 8.83
N PHE A 16 13.95 15.79 8.59
CA PHE A 16 13.92 15.00 7.37
C PHE A 16 13.71 15.87 6.12
N SER A 17 12.90 16.92 6.22
CA SER A 17 12.75 17.92 5.13
C SER A 17 14.08 18.60 4.74
N TYR A 18 15.06 18.61 5.65
CA TYR A 18 16.40 19.08 5.34
C TYR A 18 17.19 18.05 4.53
N LEU A 19 17.08 16.78 4.93
CA LEU A 19 17.73 15.62 4.32
C LEU A 19 17.20 15.25 2.94
N VAL A 20 16.02 15.73 2.52
CA VAL A 20 15.48 15.53 1.16
C VAL A 20 16.48 15.89 0.05
N LYS A 21 17.37 16.84 0.29
CA LYS A 21 18.48 17.19 -0.64
C LYS A 21 19.42 16.01 -0.95
N LEU A 22 19.49 15.02 -0.05
CA LEU A 22 20.33 13.83 -0.18
C LEU A 22 19.64 12.72 -0.99
N PHE A 23 18.36 12.88 -1.34
CA PHE A 23 17.57 11.90 -2.09
C PHE A 23 17.16 12.48 -3.45
N PRO A 24 18.11 12.66 -4.41
CA PRO A 24 17.78 13.09 -5.75
C PRO A 24 16.84 12.07 -6.44
N PRO A 25 16.17 12.45 -7.56
CA PRO A 25 15.21 11.57 -8.26
C PRO A 25 15.74 10.17 -8.61
N VAL A 26 17.05 10.04 -8.83
CA VAL A 26 17.70 8.75 -9.07
C VAL A 26 17.65 7.82 -7.85
N VAL A 27 17.76 8.36 -6.63
CA VAL A 27 17.69 7.57 -5.39
C VAL A 27 16.26 7.17 -5.10
N THR A 28 15.32 8.12 -5.16
CA THR A 28 13.89 7.83 -4.91
C THR A 28 13.35 6.83 -5.93
N GLY A 29 13.66 7.01 -7.22
CA GLY A 29 13.28 6.06 -8.27
C GLY A 29 13.88 4.66 -8.08
N SER A 30 15.14 4.57 -7.62
CA SER A 30 15.78 3.28 -7.33
C SER A 30 15.11 2.57 -6.15
N VAL A 31 14.80 3.29 -5.06
CA VAL A 31 14.12 2.73 -3.88
C VAL A 31 12.74 2.20 -4.27
N VAL A 32 11.93 2.98 -4.99
CA VAL A 32 10.60 2.57 -5.45
C VAL A 32 10.68 1.34 -6.37
N THR A 33 11.66 1.30 -7.26
CA THR A 33 11.89 0.13 -8.14
C THR A 33 12.24 -1.12 -7.34
N ILE A 34 13.11 -1.01 -6.34
CA ILE A 34 13.49 -2.13 -5.46
C ILE A 34 12.26 -2.61 -4.69
N ILE A 35 11.43 -1.72 -4.13
CA ILE A 35 10.19 -2.09 -3.44
C ILE A 35 9.27 -2.89 -4.37
N GLY A 36 9.10 -2.44 -5.62
CA GLY A 36 8.30 -3.17 -6.61
C GLY A 36 8.85 -4.58 -6.91
N ILE A 37 10.17 -4.70 -7.09
CA ILE A 37 10.83 -5.99 -7.38
C ILE A 37 10.76 -6.93 -6.18
N THR A 38 10.93 -6.44 -4.96
CA THR A 38 10.87 -7.29 -3.75
C THR A 38 9.45 -7.77 -3.45
N LEU A 39 8.43 -7.09 -3.96
CA LEU A 39 7.02 -7.52 -3.86
C LEU A 39 6.59 -8.49 -4.97
N MET A 40 7.34 -8.60 -6.08
CA MET A 40 7.01 -9.54 -7.17
C MET A 40 6.84 -10.99 -6.69
N PRO A 41 7.74 -11.57 -5.86
CA PRO A 41 7.57 -12.94 -5.39
C PRO A 41 6.27 -13.13 -4.60
N VAL A 42 5.86 -12.14 -3.80
CA VAL A 42 4.61 -12.17 -3.03
C VAL A 42 3.42 -12.19 -3.98
N ALA A 43 3.42 -11.34 -5.01
CA ALA A 43 2.38 -11.34 -6.03
C ALA A 43 2.31 -12.68 -6.80
N MET A 44 3.46 -13.27 -7.14
CA MET A 44 3.53 -14.57 -7.81
C MET A 44 2.99 -15.70 -6.92
N ASN A 45 3.29 -15.68 -5.61
CA ASN A 45 2.73 -16.63 -4.66
C ASN A 45 1.20 -16.54 -4.58
N TYR A 46 0.64 -15.32 -4.59
CA TYR A 46 -0.82 -15.14 -4.65
C TYR A 46 -1.42 -15.61 -5.97
N LEU A 47 -0.76 -15.37 -7.10
CA LEU A 47 -1.18 -15.89 -8.41
C LEU A 47 -1.17 -17.42 -8.47
N ALA A 48 -0.24 -18.06 -7.77
CA ALA A 48 -0.17 -19.51 -7.64
C ALA A 48 -1.23 -20.07 -6.68
N GLY A 49 -2.02 -19.25 -5.98
CA GLY A 49 -3.08 -19.69 -5.08
C GLY A 49 -2.80 -19.50 -3.60
N GLY A 50 -1.68 -18.89 -3.21
CA GLY A 50 -1.32 -18.58 -1.82
C GLY A 50 -0.24 -19.50 -1.26
N GLN A 51 0.71 -18.93 -0.52
CA GLN A 51 1.84 -19.68 0.04
C GLN A 51 1.34 -20.71 1.07
N GLY A 52 1.72 -21.98 0.90
CA GLY A 52 1.34 -23.07 1.82
C GLY A 52 -0.03 -23.70 1.53
N GLU A 53 -0.71 -23.29 0.46
CA GLU A 53 -1.99 -23.87 0.06
C GLU A 53 -1.87 -25.24 -0.62
N LYS A 54 -2.85 -26.11 -0.38
CA LYS A 54 -2.88 -27.47 -0.96
C LYS A 54 -2.94 -27.47 -2.49
N HIS A 55 -3.50 -26.42 -3.07
CA HIS A 55 -3.67 -26.22 -4.51
C HIS A 55 -2.68 -25.18 -5.07
N TYR A 56 -1.50 -25.07 -4.45
CA TYR A 56 -0.44 -24.19 -4.96
C TYR A 56 -0.03 -24.58 -6.38
N GLY A 57 -0.02 -23.60 -7.28
CA GLY A 57 0.30 -23.78 -8.69
C GLY A 57 -0.80 -24.43 -9.52
N ASP A 58 -2.05 -24.54 -9.01
CA ASP A 58 -3.17 -25.01 -9.81
C ASP A 58 -3.36 -24.12 -11.05
N SER A 59 -3.54 -24.75 -12.20
CA SER A 59 -3.73 -24.09 -13.49
C SER A 59 -4.91 -23.12 -13.47
N LYS A 60 -5.94 -23.39 -12.65
CA LYS A 60 -7.10 -22.49 -12.47
C LYS A 60 -6.71 -21.15 -11.84
N ASN A 61 -5.87 -21.16 -10.81
CA ASN A 61 -5.45 -19.95 -10.09
C ASN A 61 -4.59 -19.06 -10.98
N ILE A 62 -3.62 -19.69 -11.67
CA ILE A 62 -2.73 -19.01 -12.61
C ILE A 62 -3.54 -18.42 -13.77
N PHE A 63 -4.48 -19.19 -14.35
CA PHE A 63 -5.36 -18.72 -15.40
C PHE A 63 -6.19 -17.52 -14.95
N LEU A 64 -6.84 -17.60 -13.78
CA LEU A 64 -7.67 -16.51 -13.25
C LEU A 64 -6.85 -15.22 -13.02
N GLY A 65 -5.65 -15.38 -12.47
CA GLY A 65 -4.73 -14.28 -12.23
C GLY A 65 -4.25 -13.61 -13.52
N LEU A 66 -3.80 -14.40 -14.49
CA LEU A 66 -3.38 -13.91 -15.81
C LEU A 66 -4.55 -13.28 -16.56
N PHE A 67 -5.73 -13.89 -16.52
CA PHE A 67 -6.95 -13.34 -17.10
C PHE A 67 -7.26 -11.96 -16.52
N THR A 68 -7.26 -11.83 -15.19
CA THR A 68 -7.49 -10.56 -14.51
C THR A 68 -6.45 -9.51 -14.93
N LEU A 69 -5.17 -9.88 -14.97
CA LEU A 69 -4.09 -8.99 -15.42
C LEU A 69 -4.31 -8.52 -16.87
N VAL A 70 -4.63 -9.43 -17.78
CA VAL A 70 -4.89 -9.12 -19.20
C VAL A 70 -6.07 -8.16 -19.33
N ILE A 71 -7.15 -8.37 -18.59
CA ILE A 71 -8.31 -7.47 -18.57
C ILE A 71 -7.91 -6.07 -18.08
N ILE A 72 -7.15 -5.97 -16.98
CA ILE A 72 -6.64 -4.69 -16.48
C ILE A 72 -5.83 -3.97 -17.57
N LEU A 73 -4.89 -4.67 -18.21
CA LEU A 73 -4.04 -4.09 -19.27
C LEU A 73 -4.84 -3.66 -20.50
N LEU A 74 -5.84 -4.45 -20.91
CA LEU A 74 -6.72 -4.11 -22.03
C LEU A 74 -7.55 -2.88 -21.73
N ILE A 75 -8.18 -2.79 -20.55
CA ILE A 75 -8.95 -1.61 -20.14
C ILE A 75 -8.02 -0.40 -20.07
N GLN A 76 -6.85 -0.53 -19.45
CA GLN A 76 -5.89 0.56 -19.31
C GLN A 76 -5.36 1.07 -20.65
N ARG A 77 -5.19 0.18 -21.64
CA ARG A 77 -4.70 0.53 -22.98
C ARG A 77 -5.78 1.13 -23.87
N LEU A 78 -6.99 0.58 -23.85
CA LEU A 78 -8.07 0.95 -24.78
C LEU A 78 -8.92 2.13 -24.28
N SER A 79 -8.92 2.38 -22.97
CA SER A 79 -9.77 3.41 -22.36
C SER A 79 -9.08 4.78 -22.27
N LYS A 80 -9.89 5.83 -22.15
CA LYS A 80 -9.43 7.22 -21.95
C LYS A 80 -10.10 7.85 -20.73
N GLY A 81 -9.48 8.90 -20.19
CA GLY A 81 -10.03 9.67 -19.08
C GLY A 81 -10.25 8.83 -17.81
N PHE A 82 -11.41 9.02 -17.17
CA PHE A 82 -11.75 8.41 -15.88
C PHE A 82 -11.70 6.87 -15.88
N ILE A 83 -12.13 6.21 -16.97
CA ILE A 83 -12.15 4.74 -17.07
C ILE A 83 -10.72 4.17 -16.96
N LYS A 84 -9.73 4.88 -17.51
CA LYS A 84 -8.32 4.46 -17.40
C LYS A 84 -7.82 4.51 -15.95
N SER A 85 -8.28 5.49 -15.16
CA SER A 85 -7.90 5.64 -13.74
C SER A 85 -8.48 4.53 -12.85
N ILE A 86 -9.66 3.99 -13.18
CA ILE A 86 -10.31 2.90 -12.43
C ILE A 86 -10.13 1.51 -13.07
N ALA A 87 -9.20 1.36 -14.02
CA ALA A 87 -9.02 0.12 -14.78
C ALA A 87 -8.72 -1.10 -13.87
N ILE A 88 -7.91 -0.90 -12.82
CA ILE A 88 -7.59 -1.95 -11.83
C ILE A 88 -8.86 -2.42 -11.12
N LEU A 89 -9.71 -1.48 -10.67
CA LEU A 89 -10.97 -1.78 -9.98
C LEU A 89 -11.92 -2.59 -10.88
N LEU A 90 -12.09 -2.16 -12.14
CA LEU A 90 -12.94 -2.85 -13.10
C LEU A 90 -12.41 -4.25 -13.42
N GLY A 91 -11.09 -4.38 -13.60
CA GLY A 91 -10.46 -5.67 -13.84
C GLY A 91 -10.62 -6.64 -12.68
N LEU A 92 -10.47 -6.17 -11.43
CA LEU A 92 -10.74 -6.97 -10.24
C LEU A 92 -12.19 -7.41 -10.14
N LEU A 93 -13.16 -6.54 -10.48
CA LEU A 93 -14.58 -6.89 -10.48
C LEU A 93 -14.89 -7.97 -11.51
N ILE A 94 -14.36 -7.84 -12.73
CA ILE A 94 -14.52 -8.83 -13.80
C ILE A 94 -13.85 -10.15 -13.40
N GLY A 95 -12.61 -10.10 -12.90
CA GLY A 95 -11.87 -11.29 -12.44
C GLY A 95 -12.58 -12.04 -11.31
N THR A 96 -13.11 -11.31 -10.33
CA THR A 96 -13.88 -11.89 -9.21
C THR A 96 -15.20 -12.50 -9.69
N THR A 97 -15.86 -11.86 -10.67
CA THR A 97 -17.09 -12.39 -11.27
C THR A 97 -16.81 -13.71 -11.99
N VAL A 98 -15.72 -13.79 -12.75
CA VAL A 98 -15.28 -15.05 -13.38
C VAL A 98 -14.93 -16.10 -12.33
N ALA A 99 -14.24 -15.72 -11.25
CA ALA A 99 -13.93 -16.62 -10.14
C ALA A 99 -15.18 -17.21 -9.48
N SER A 100 -16.26 -16.41 -9.39
CA SER A 100 -17.54 -16.86 -8.86
C SER A 100 -18.17 -17.97 -9.71
N PHE A 101 -18.08 -17.88 -11.05
CA PHE A 101 -18.54 -18.95 -11.95
C PHE A 101 -17.73 -20.24 -11.81
N TYR A 102 -16.45 -20.15 -11.41
CA TYR A 102 -15.61 -21.31 -11.09
C TYR A 102 -15.85 -21.87 -9.68
N GLY A 103 -16.73 -21.26 -8.88
CA GLY A 103 -17.03 -21.69 -7.51
C GLY A 103 -15.89 -21.44 -6.52
N LEU A 104 -14.93 -20.57 -6.86
CA LEU A 104 -13.76 -20.25 -6.02
C LEU A 104 -14.08 -19.16 -4.97
N VAL A 105 -15.23 -18.50 -5.08
CA VAL A 105 -15.65 -17.42 -4.19
C VAL A 105 -16.50 -18.00 -3.07
N ASP A 106 -15.97 -17.99 -1.84
CA ASP A 106 -16.74 -18.36 -0.65
C ASP A 106 -17.50 -17.14 -0.09
N THR A 107 -18.83 -17.23 -0.12
CA THR A 107 -19.75 -16.21 0.43
C THR A 107 -20.28 -16.57 1.81
N SER A 108 -19.78 -17.62 2.46
CA SER A 108 -20.25 -18.08 3.78
C SER A 108 -20.21 -16.96 4.82
N ASN A 109 -19.12 -16.19 4.87
CA ASN A 109 -18.90 -15.10 5.81
C ASN A 109 -19.81 -13.88 5.58
N LEU A 110 -20.39 -13.71 4.38
CA LEU A 110 -21.33 -12.62 4.11
C LEU A 110 -22.67 -12.81 4.84
N LYS A 111 -23.04 -14.06 5.15
CA LYS A 111 -24.31 -14.35 5.85
C LYS A 111 -24.23 -14.10 7.34
N THR A 112 -23.04 -14.13 7.91
CA THR A 112 -22.79 -13.99 9.36
C THR A 112 -22.21 -12.63 9.73
N SER A 113 -21.81 -11.81 8.76
CA SER A 113 -21.28 -10.47 9.02
C SER A 113 -22.38 -9.47 9.40
N ASN A 114 -22.09 -8.61 10.37
CA ASN A 114 -22.97 -7.51 10.72
C ASN A 114 -22.98 -6.45 9.61
N TRP A 115 -24.15 -5.84 9.38
CA TRP A 115 -24.29 -4.73 8.42
C TRP A 115 -23.47 -3.49 8.78
N LEU A 116 -23.20 -3.28 10.06
CA LEU A 116 -22.34 -2.21 10.57
C LEU A 116 -21.43 -2.77 11.65
N GLU A 117 -20.14 -2.81 11.38
CA GLU A 117 -19.11 -3.13 12.37
C GLU A 117 -18.15 -1.95 12.47
N LEU A 118 -18.21 -1.23 13.60
CA LEU A 118 -17.30 -0.13 13.85
C LEU A 118 -15.88 -0.67 14.12
N PRO A 119 -14.83 -0.04 13.56
CA PRO A 119 -13.47 -0.45 13.84
C PRO A 119 -13.20 -0.28 15.33
N ARG A 120 -12.88 -1.38 16.00
CA ARG A 120 -12.60 -1.39 17.44
C ARG A 120 -11.17 -0.90 17.66
N PRO A 121 -10.96 0.20 18.41
CA PRO A 121 -9.62 0.60 18.83
C PRO A 121 -8.94 -0.56 19.57
N PHE A 122 -7.65 -0.78 19.32
CA PHE A 122 -6.83 -1.78 20.03
C PHE A 122 -7.35 -3.23 19.96
N ARG A 123 -7.98 -3.62 18.85
CA ARG A 123 -8.51 -4.98 18.63
C ARG A 123 -7.49 -6.11 18.77
N PHE A 124 -6.24 -5.91 18.34
CA PHE A 124 -5.23 -6.98 18.29
C PHE A 124 -4.16 -6.88 19.37
N SER A 125 -3.78 -5.67 19.76
CA SER A 125 -2.85 -5.40 20.87
C SER A 125 -2.99 -3.92 21.27
N GLY A 126 -2.68 -3.61 22.53
CA GLY A 126 -2.58 -2.24 23.01
C GLY A 126 -1.30 -1.55 22.54
N PHE A 127 -0.82 -0.57 23.30
CA PHE A 127 0.51 0.01 23.08
C PHE A 127 1.61 -0.90 23.64
N GLU A 128 1.75 -2.10 23.08
CA GLU A 128 2.85 -2.98 23.48
C GLU A 128 4.16 -2.46 22.89
N PHE A 129 5.07 -2.12 23.79
CA PHE A 129 6.40 -1.63 23.44
C PHE A 129 7.39 -2.79 23.42
N GLU A 130 7.67 -3.27 22.22
CA GLU A 130 8.82 -4.11 21.94
C GLU A 130 9.85 -3.29 21.16
N PHE A 131 11.08 -3.25 21.68
CA PHE A 131 12.16 -2.46 21.11
C PHE A 131 12.53 -2.90 19.68
N GLY A 132 12.66 -4.21 19.45
CA GLY A 132 13.00 -4.77 18.13
C GLY A 132 11.99 -4.39 17.05
N THR A 133 10.71 -4.67 17.31
CA THR A 133 9.61 -4.32 16.40
C THR A 133 9.49 -2.80 16.17
N THR A 134 9.81 -1.98 17.17
CA THR A 134 9.82 -0.51 17.00
C THR A 134 10.86 -0.06 15.99
N ILE A 135 12.08 -0.57 16.05
CA ILE A 135 13.14 -0.20 15.11
C ILE A 135 12.74 -0.58 13.68
N VAL A 136 12.19 -1.78 13.47
CA VAL A 136 11.73 -2.23 12.16
C VAL A 136 10.70 -1.26 11.58
N PHE A 137 9.68 -0.88 12.36
CA PHE A 137 8.67 0.06 11.89
C PHE A 137 9.20 1.48 11.67
N VAL A 138 10.17 1.95 12.46
CA VAL A 138 10.84 3.24 12.20
C VAL A 138 11.57 3.21 10.86
N ILE A 139 12.29 2.12 10.56
CA ILE A 139 12.97 1.96 9.27
C ILE A 139 11.96 1.94 8.12
N ILE A 140 10.88 1.16 8.24
CA ILE A 140 9.79 1.13 7.24
C ILE A 140 9.21 2.53 7.05
N ALA A 141 8.97 3.28 8.12
CA ALA A 141 8.42 4.61 8.03
C ALA A 141 9.40 5.60 7.37
N ILE A 142 10.70 5.48 7.60
CA ILE A 142 11.70 6.28 6.89
C ILE A 142 11.70 5.95 5.38
N VAL A 143 11.63 4.68 5.01
CA VAL A 143 11.53 4.26 3.60
C VAL A 143 10.26 4.83 2.96
N SER A 144 9.14 4.80 3.68
CA SER A 144 7.88 5.44 3.28
C SER A 144 8.07 6.94 3.02
N LEU A 145 8.71 7.70 3.92
CA LEU A 145 8.96 9.13 3.69
C LEU A 145 9.79 9.40 2.42
N ILE A 146 10.76 8.52 2.10
CA ILE A 146 11.55 8.62 0.87
C ILE A 146 10.66 8.41 -0.36
N GLU A 147 9.77 7.42 -0.32
CA GLU A 147 8.77 7.17 -1.36
C GLU A 147 7.80 8.34 -1.53
N SER A 148 7.19 8.82 -0.43
CA SER A 148 6.26 9.96 -0.41
C SER A 148 6.90 11.22 -1.00
N THR A 149 8.20 11.43 -0.75
CA THR A 149 8.96 12.53 -1.36
C THR A 149 8.95 12.46 -2.90
N GLY A 150 9.14 11.26 -3.46
CA GLY A 150 9.04 11.03 -4.90
C GLY A 150 7.64 11.33 -5.43
N VAL A 151 6.60 10.90 -4.70
CA VAL A 151 5.20 11.17 -5.05
C VAL A 151 4.88 12.67 -5.02
N TYR A 152 5.34 13.40 -4.00
CA TYR A 152 5.16 14.84 -3.91
C TYR A 152 5.83 15.59 -5.06
N HIS A 153 7.03 15.17 -5.48
CA HIS A 153 7.69 15.74 -6.65
C HIS A 153 6.95 15.42 -7.95
N ALA A 154 6.53 14.18 -8.16
CA ALA A 154 5.74 13.81 -9.34
C ALA A 154 4.41 14.59 -9.39
N LEU A 155 3.73 14.73 -8.25
CA LEU A 155 2.50 15.51 -8.15
C LEU A 155 2.75 17.00 -8.42
N SER A 156 3.85 17.55 -7.93
CA SER A 156 4.29 18.94 -8.19
C SER A 156 4.45 19.20 -9.69
N GLU A 157 5.07 18.26 -10.43
CA GLU A 157 5.25 18.35 -11.88
C GLU A 157 3.92 18.26 -12.64
N ILE A 158 3.04 17.33 -12.24
CA ILE A 158 1.72 17.15 -12.87
C ILE A 158 0.82 18.36 -12.64
N THR A 159 0.80 18.88 -11.41
CA THR A 159 -0.04 20.02 -11.00
C THR A 159 0.58 21.37 -11.34
N LYS A 160 1.85 21.38 -11.76
CA LYS A 160 2.65 22.60 -12.01
C LYS A 160 2.72 23.55 -10.80
N GLN A 161 2.64 23.01 -9.59
CA GLN A 161 2.76 23.78 -8.35
C GLN A 161 4.10 23.51 -7.68
N PRO A 162 4.97 24.50 -7.50
CA PRO A 162 6.29 24.27 -6.91
C PRO A 162 6.14 23.91 -5.43
N ILE A 163 6.75 22.79 -5.02
CA ILE A 163 6.74 22.38 -3.61
C ILE A 163 7.88 23.05 -2.85
N THR A 164 7.58 23.59 -1.68
CA THR A 164 8.62 24.12 -0.79
C THR A 164 8.97 23.10 0.29
N ARG A 165 10.10 23.32 0.95
CA ARG A 165 10.50 22.53 2.14
C ARG A 165 9.46 22.52 3.24
N LYS A 166 8.74 23.64 3.41
CA LYS A 166 7.69 23.75 4.42
C LYS A 166 6.52 22.84 4.08
N ASP A 167 6.22 22.68 2.79
CA ASP A 167 5.13 21.81 2.33
C ASP A 167 5.50 20.33 2.53
N LEU A 168 6.73 19.94 2.20
CA LEU A 168 7.27 18.61 2.49
C LEU A 168 7.23 18.31 4.00
N SER A 169 7.69 19.24 4.84
CA SER A 169 7.63 19.05 6.30
C SER A 169 6.20 18.90 6.82
N LYS A 170 5.21 19.57 6.21
CA LYS A 170 3.79 19.40 6.56
C LYS A 170 3.28 18.03 6.09
N GLY A 171 3.64 17.59 4.88
CA GLY A 171 3.30 16.27 4.36
C GLY A 171 3.78 15.15 5.26
N TYR A 172 5.07 15.14 5.61
CA TYR A 172 5.66 14.15 6.51
C TYR A 172 5.02 14.15 7.92
N ARG A 173 4.60 15.33 8.42
CA ARG A 173 3.85 15.41 9.68
C ARG A 173 2.47 14.78 9.54
N ALA A 174 1.78 15.04 8.44
CA ALA A 174 0.47 14.45 8.17
C ALA A 174 0.57 12.93 8.07
N GLU A 175 1.59 12.40 7.40
CA GLU A 175 1.88 10.95 7.34
C GLU A 175 2.14 10.37 8.74
N GLY A 176 3.01 11.00 9.54
CA GLY A 176 3.28 10.56 10.91
C GLY A 176 2.02 10.56 11.79
N ILE A 177 1.18 11.59 11.67
CA ILE A 177 -0.12 11.66 12.36
C ILE A 177 -1.06 10.57 11.87
N ALA A 178 -1.10 10.30 10.56
CA ALA A 178 -1.91 9.24 9.99
C ALA A 178 -1.47 7.87 10.52
N ILE A 179 -0.16 7.61 10.63
CA ILE A 179 0.39 6.38 11.23
C ILE A 179 -0.02 6.25 12.71
N ILE A 180 0.05 7.35 13.48
CA ILE A 180 -0.39 7.37 14.88
C ILE A 180 -1.87 7.01 14.98
N ILE A 181 -2.73 7.66 14.20
CA ILE A 181 -4.18 7.40 14.22
C ILE A 181 -4.47 5.98 13.74
N GLY A 182 -3.85 5.54 12.64
CA GLY A 182 -4.00 4.18 12.12
C GLY A 182 -3.59 3.12 13.12
N SER A 183 -2.51 3.36 13.89
CA SER A 183 -2.05 2.41 14.90
C SER A 183 -3.08 2.16 16.01
N ILE A 184 -3.89 3.16 16.38
CA ILE A 184 -5.00 2.99 17.34
C ILE A 184 -6.02 1.99 16.81
N PHE A 185 -6.23 1.96 15.49
CA PHE A 185 -7.11 1.02 14.80
C PHE A 185 -6.37 -0.21 14.26
N ASN A 186 -5.12 -0.45 14.68
CA ASN A 186 -4.28 -1.59 14.27
C ASN A 186 -4.00 -1.63 12.76
N ALA A 187 -3.97 -0.48 12.11
CA ALA A 187 -3.59 -0.38 10.71
C ALA A 187 -2.06 -0.34 10.54
N PHE A 188 -1.62 -0.69 9.33
CA PHE A 188 -0.22 -0.62 8.94
C PHE A 188 0.22 0.83 8.64
N PRO A 189 1.53 1.11 8.66
CA PRO A 189 2.04 2.42 8.27
C PRO A 189 1.57 2.84 6.88
N TYR A 190 1.25 4.13 6.72
CA TYR A 190 0.82 4.72 5.47
C TYR A 190 1.94 5.54 4.83
N THR A 191 1.82 5.77 3.53
CA THR A 191 2.69 6.61 2.71
C THR A 191 1.81 7.53 1.88
#